data_AF-A0A3D9CAV8-F1
#
_entry.id   AF-A0A3D9CAV8-F1
#
_cell.length_a   1.000
_cell.length_b   1.000
_cell.length_c   1.000
_cell.angle_alpha   90.00
_cell.angle_beta   90.00
_cell.angle_gamma   90.00
#
_symmetry.space_group_name_H-M   'P 1'
#
loop_
_entity.id
_entity.type
_entity.pdbx_description
1 polymer ?
#
loop_
_entity_poly.entity_id
_entity_poly.type
_entity_poly.pdbx_seq_one_letter_code
_entity_poly.pdbx_strand_id
1 'polypeptide(L)'
;MKQRILILSFTLSTLLCFGQKGYLELSENFDKYKGSLREYYNDIFPKLYKDFSQQSYARYTSIPSFSEEYAFSVETIDNRYYIISNRFSENFWYAKKRNQVKLISHKTEIDSTLYLKIGNLFQILTQQMKTSEKEKRGFDGTMFYFATTDTTGQMKTGETWSPNDNTVLDRIVKVCNRLFSIDKEKNSSHSDIVKEIEKLIEEIKK
;
A
#
# COMPACT_ATOMS: atom_id res chain seq x y z
N MET A 1 1.09 2.48 51.70
CA MET A 1 1.43 1.30 50.86
C MET A 1 0.43 1.03 49.72
N LYS A 2 -0.86 1.33 49.85
CA LYS A 2 -1.87 1.09 48.79
C LYS A 2 -1.73 1.95 47.52
N GLN A 3 -1.20 3.17 47.63
CA GLN A 3 -1.03 4.08 46.49
C GLN A 3 0.14 3.71 45.56
N ARG A 4 1.20 3.06 46.09
CA ARG A 4 2.35 2.62 45.29
C ARG A 4 2.04 1.38 44.43
N ILE A 5 1.07 0.56 44.86
CA ILE A 5 0.60 -0.62 44.11
C ILE A 5 -0.24 -0.18 42.89
N LEU A 6 -1.04 0.89 43.03
CA LEU A 6 -1.88 1.44 41.96
C LEU A 6 -1.09 2.12 40.83
N ILE A 7 0.02 2.79 41.17
CA ILE A 7 0.93 3.38 40.17
C ILE A 7 1.67 2.28 39.39
N LEU A 8 2.08 1.20 40.07
CA LEU A 8 2.77 0.06 39.44
C LEU A 8 1.83 -0.72 38.49
N SER A 9 0.55 -0.83 38.80
CA SER A 9 -0.43 -1.44 37.90
C SER A 9 -0.79 -0.56 36.69
N PHE A 10 -0.66 0.76 36.80
CA PHE A 10 -0.90 1.69 35.69
C PHE A 10 0.31 1.78 34.72
N THR A 11 1.53 1.55 35.21
CA THR A 11 2.73 1.47 34.34
C THR A 11 2.87 0.13 33.64
N LEU A 12 2.22 -0.93 34.13
CA LEU A 12 2.28 -2.25 33.51
C LEU A 12 1.25 -2.43 32.38
N SER A 13 0.14 -1.67 32.41
CA SER A 13 -0.86 -1.69 31.33
C SER A 13 -0.44 -0.90 30.09
N THR A 14 0.44 0.10 30.21
CA THR A 14 1.00 0.83 29.05
C THR A 14 2.07 0.03 28.29
N LEU A 15 2.54 -1.10 28.84
CA LEU A 15 3.44 -2.04 28.16
C LEU A 15 2.69 -3.10 27.33
N LEU A 16 1.36 -3.12 27.37
CA LEU A 16 0.56 -3.75 26.32
C LEU A 16 0.48 -2.79 25.12
N CYS A 17 1.64 -2.36 24.62
CA CYS A 17 1.73 -1.89 23.24
C CYS A 17 1.36 -3.09 22.37
N PHE A 18 0.14 -3.10 21.87
CA PHE A 18 -0.22 -3.91 20.72
C PHE A 18 0.72 -3.46 19.59
N GLY A 19 1.82 -4.18 19.43
CA GLY A 19 2.81 -3.91 18.40
C GLY A 19 2.21 -4.28 17.07
N GLN A 20 2.04 -3.32 16.18
CA GLN A 20 1.67 -3.62 14.81
C GLN A 20 2.74 -4.48 14.15
N LYS A 21 2.29 -5.42 13.33
CA LYS A 21 3.17 -6.36 12.61
C LYS A 21 4.14 -5.64 11.68
N GLY A 22 5.38 -6.08 11.69
CA GLY A 22 6.43 -5.63 10.76
C GLY A 22 6.39 -6.30 9.38
N TYR A 23 5.27 -6.94 9.01
CA TYR A 23 5.11 -7.68 7.75
C TYR A 23 3.72 -7.42 7.15
N LEU A 24 3.57 -7.67 5.85
CA LEU A 24 2.28 -7.59 5.17
C LEU A 24 1.43 -8.81 5.49
N GLU A 25 0.14 -8.59 5.72
CA GLU A 25 -0.83 -9.68 5.84
C GLU A 25 -1.28 -10.12 4.45
N LEU A 26 -1.59 -11.40 4.25
CA LEU A 26 -2.22 -11.84 3.00
C LEU A 26 -3.57 -11.14 2.84
N SER A 27 -3.80 -10.54 1.67
CA SER A 27 -5.01 -9.75 1.46
C SER A 27 -6.28 -10.57 1.60
N GLU A 28 -7.29 -9.95 2.19
CA GLU A 28 -8.56 -10.61 2.44
C GLU A 28 -9.36 -10.87 1.16
N ASN A 29 -10.07 -11.99 1.12
CA ASN A 29 -11.05 -12.21 0.06
C ASN A 29 -12.27 -11.28 0.28
N PHE A 30 -12.47 -10.33 -0.62
CA PHE A 30 -13.57 -9.36 -0.56
C PHE A 30 -14.97 -9.98 -0.79
N ASP A 31 -15.06 -11.20 -1.35
CA ASP A 31 -16.33 -11.92 -1.53
C ASP A 31 -17.02 -12.26 -0.20
N LYS A 32 -16.29 -12.21 0.92
CA LYS A 32 -16.85 -12.41 2.26
C LYS A 32 -17.78 -11.27 2.69
N TYR A 33 -17.62 -10.09 2.11
CA TYR A 33 -18.43 -8.92 2.45
C TYR A 33 -19.83 -9.01 1.82
N LYS A 34 -20.81 -8.37 2.45
CA LYS A 34 -22.20 -8.34 2.01
C LYS A 34 -22.71 -6.89 1.96
N GLY A 35 -23.78 -6.67 1.20
CA GLY A 35 -24.43 -5.35 1.07
C GLY A 35 -23.49 -4.28 0.51
N SER A 36 -23.59 -3.07 1.05
CA SER A 36 -22.88 -1.88 0.56
C SER A 36 -21.36 -2.00 0.58
N LEU A 37 -20.78 -2.79 1.48
CA LEU A 37 -19.32 -3.04 1.50
C LEU A 37 -18.90 -3.90 0.30
N ARG A 38 -19.69 -4.91 -0.07
CA ARG A 38 -19.42 -5.72 -1.26
C ARG A 38 -19.52 -4.88 -2.52
N GLU A 39 -20.57 -4.06 -2.63
CA GLU A 39 -20.76 -3.15 -3.76
C GLU A 39 -19.58 -2.16 -3.87
N TYR A 40 -19.12 -1.61 -2.75
CA TYR A 40 -17.96 -0.72 -2.74
C TYR A 40 -16.69 -1.41 -3.25
N TYR A 41 -16.34 -2.58 -2.69
CA TYR A 41 -15.11 -3.29 -3.10
C TYR A 41 -15.18 -3.81 -4.54
N ASN A 42 -16.36 -4.22 -5.01
CA ASN A 42 -16.57 -4.63 -6.40
C ASN A 42 -16.40 -3.46 -7.38
N ASP A 43 -16.74 -2.25 -6.98
CA ASP A 43 -16.67 -1.07 -7.84
C ASP A 43 -15.30 -0.38 -7.82
N ILE A 44 -14.68 -0.29 -6.64
CA ILE A 44 -13.46 0.51 -6.45
C ILE A 44 -12.28 -0.02 -7.27
N PHE A 45 -11.93 -1.30 -7.11
CA PHE A 45 -10.72 -1.85 -7.72
C PHE A 45 -10.76 -1.85 -9.25
N PRO A 46 -11.84 -2.30 -9.92
CA PRO A 46 -11.89 -2.25 -11.38
C PRO A 46 -11.82 -0.83 -11.94
N LYS A 47 -12.43 0.14 -11.26
CA LYS A 47 -12.37 1.54 -11.67
C LYS A 47 -10.98 2.16 -11.42
N LEU A 48 -10.39 1.87 -10.26
CA LEU A 48 -9.10 2.41 -9.87
C LEU A 48 -7.93 1.79 -10.65
N TYR A 49 -8.05 0.53 -11.05
CA TYR A 49 -7.04 -0.20 -11.84
C TYR A 49 -7.26 -0.11 -13.34
N LYS A 50 -8.12 0.79 -13.80
CA LYS A 50 -8.31 1.02 -15.23
C LYS A 50 -6.96 1.31 -15.89
N ASP A 51 -6.72 0.66 -17.02
CA ASP A 51 -5.49 0.76 -17.83
C ASP A 51 -4.22 0.17 -17.17
N PHE A 52 -4.34 -0.52 -16.02
CA PHE A 52 -3.25 -1.35 -15.48
C PHE A 52 -3.25 -2.73 -16.15
N SER A 53 -2.06 -3.34 -16.29
CA SER A 53 -1.96 -4.74 -16.71
C SER A 53 -2.61 -5.65 -15.68
N GLN A 54 -3.16 -6.79 -16.07
CA GLN A 54 -3.61 -7.80 -15.11
C GLN A 54 -2.43 -8.39 -14.32
N GLN A 55 -1.28 -8.54 -14.99
CA GLN A 55 -0.02 -9.04 -14.43
C GLN A 55 0.97 -7.89 -14.27
N SER A 56 0.65 -6.95 -13.38
CA SER A 56 1.51 -5.81 -13.11
C SER A 56 2.83 -6.28 -12.47
N TYR A 57 3.93 -5.61 -12.82
CA TYR A 57 5.23 -5.92 -12.22
C TYR A 57 5.23 -5.58 -10.73
N ALA A 58 4.66 -4.42 -10.38
CA ALA A 58 4.32 -4.03 -9.02
C ALA A 58 3.08 -3.14 -9.04
N ARG A 59 2.16 -3.33 -8.10
CA ARG A 59 0.97 -2.50 -7.96
C ARG A 59 0.78 -2.12 -6.51
N TYR A 60 0.57 -0.83 -6.27
CA TYR A 60 0.29 -0.29 -4.96
C TYR A 60 -1.08 0.39 -4.97
N THR A 61 -1.83 0.21 -3.89
CA THR A 61 -3.16 0.81 -3.73
C THR A 61 -3.32 1.37 -2.33
N SER A 62 -3.89 2.54 -2.24
CA SER A 62 -4.21 3.25 -1.00
C SER A 62 -5.71 3.51 -0.94
N ILE A 63 -6.35 2.97 0.10
CA ILE A 63 -7.78 3.17 0.42
C ILE A 63 -7.86 3.90 1.76
N PRO A 64 -7.73 5.24 1.77
CA PRO A 64 -7.86 6.06 2.96
C PRO A 64 -9.33 6.21 3.39
N SER A 65 -9.57 6.37 4.69
CA SER A 65 -10.93 6.54 5.21
C SER A 65 -11.60 7.82 4.71
N PHE A 66 -10.89 8.93 4.58
CA PHE A 66 -11.50 10.26 4.40
C PHE A 66 -11.03 11.07 3.19
N SER A 67 -10.00 10.60 2.47
CA SER A 67 -9.50 11.25 1.26
C SER A 67 -9.73 10.39 0.03
N GLU A 68 -9.38 10.88 -1.15
CA GLU A 68 -9.52 10.11 -2.38
C GLU A 68 -8.60 8.88 -2.42
N GLU A 69 -9.12 7.78 -2.96
CA GLU A 69 -8.37 6.56 -3.20
C GLU A 69 -7.47 6.70 -4.42
N TYR A 70 -6.30 6.08 -4.35
CA TYR A 70 -5.30 6.13 -5.41
C TYR A 70 -4.51 4.83 -5.51
N ALA A 71 -3.95 4.60 -6.68
CA ALA A 71 -3.11 3.45 -6.97
C ALA A 71 -2.04 3.80 -8.00
N PHE A 72 -0.98 3.00 -8.07
CA PHE A 72 -0.12 2.99 -9.23
C PHE A 72 0.22 1.56 -9.65
N SER A 73 0.58 1.41 -10.92
CA SER A 73 1.14 0.20 -11.48
C SER A 73 2.49 0.49 -12.15
N VAL A 74 3.45 -0.41 -11.93
CA VAL A 74 4.74 -0.42 -12.62
C VAL A 74 4.64 -1.40 -13.78
N GLU A 75 4.89 -0.90 -14.98
CA GLU A 75 4.61 -1.61 -16.23
C GLU A 75 5.78 -1.50 -17.22
N THR A 76 5.93 -2.51 -18.08
CA THR A 76 6.76 -2.42 -19.29
C THR A 76 5.85 -2.23 -20.49
N ILE A 77 6.06 -1.14 -21.24
CA ILE A 77 5.28 -0.81 -22.44
C ILE A 77 6.27 -0.44 -23.54
N ASP A 78 6.21 -1.13 -24.68
CA ASP A 78 7.11 -0.91 -25.82
C ASP A 78 8.59 -0.84 -25.43
N ASN A 79 9.04 -1.80 -24.60
CA ASN A 79 10.40 -1.91 -24.06
C ASN A 79 10.87 -0.73 -23.19
N ARG A 80 9.96 0.12 -22.72
CA ARG A 80 10.23 1.18 -21.74
C ARG A 80 9.47 0.93 -20.45
N TYR A 81 9.96 1.53 -19.38
CA TYR A 81 9.43 1.33 -18.04
C TYR A 81 8.60 2.53 -17.61
N TYR A 82 7.42 2.27 -17.06
CA TYR A 82 6.50 3.32 -16.65
C TYR A 82 5.90 3.06 -15.27
N ILE A 83 5.60 4.15 -14.58
CA ILE A 83 4.62 4.19 -13.50
C ILE A 83 3.34 4.80 -14.07
N ILE A 84 2.26 4.03 -14.08
CA ILE A 84 0.90 4.51 -14.37
C ILE A 84 0.22 4.76 -13.04
N SER A 85 -0.15 6.00 -12.74
CA SER A 85 -0.82 6.35 -11.48
C SER A 85 -2.25 6.79 -11.74
N ASN A 86 -3.16 6.33 -10.89
CA ASN A 86 -4.60 6.57 -10.96
C ASN A 86 -5.10 7.07 -9.61
N ARG A 87 -5.98 8.08 -9.63
CA ARG A 87 -6.60 8.62 -8.42
C ARG A 87 -8.01 9.08 -8.71
N PHE A 88 -8.91 8.88 -7.76
CA PHE A 88 -10.26 9.42 -7.88
C PHE A 88 -10.32 10.92 -7.61
N SER A 89 -11.31 11.60 -8.19
CA SER A 89 -11.52 13.04 -7.96
C SER A 89 -12.05 13.38 -6.57
N GLU A 90 -12.61 12.41 -5.86
CA GLU A 90 -13.14 12.50 -4.50
C GLU A 90 -13.15 11.10 -3.87
N ASN A 91 -13.34 11.00 -2.55
CA ASN A 91 -13.48 9.71 -1.87
C ASN A 91 -14.68 8.92 -2.39
N PHE A 92 -14.44 7.71 -2.90
CA PHE A 92 -15.43 6.90 -3.60
C PHE A 92 -16.53 6.38 -2.67
N TRP A 93 -16.21 6.14 -1.40
CA TRP A 93 -17.21 5.71 -0.42
C TRP A 93 -18.24 6.81 -0.13
N TYR A 94 -17.76 8.04 0.10
CA TYR A 94 -18.58 9.21 0.48
C TYR A 94 -19.13 10.00 -0.71
N ALA A 95 -18.75 9.66 -1.93
CA ALA A 95 -19.26 10.33 -3.13
C ALA A 95 -20.79 10.28 -3.22
N LYS A 96 -21.43 11.45 -3.34
CA LYS A 96 -22.90 11.54 -3.48
C LYS A 96 -23.41 10.78 -4.72
N LYS A 97 -22.59 10.74 -5.76
CA LYS A 97 -22.87 10.07 -7.04
C LYS A 97 -21.62 9.34 -7.52
N ARG A 98 -21.47 8.06 -7.11
CA ARG A 98 -20.31 7.21 -7.45
C ARG A 98 -20.03 7.07 -8.95
N ASN A 99 -21.04 7.26 -9.79
CA ASN A 99 -20.89 7.25 -11.25
C ASN A 99 -20.28 8.56 -11.83
N GLN A 100 -20.21 9.63 -11.04
CA GLN A 100 -19.62 10.90 -11.45
C GLN A 100 -18.18 11.07 -10.95
N VAL A 101 -17.71 10.17 -10.08
CA VAL A 101 -16.32 10.15 -9.61
C VAL A 101 -15.41 9.92 -10.80
N LYS A 102 -14.53 10.89 -11.06
CA LYS A 102 -13.61 10.85 -12.20
C LYS A 102 -12.34 10.13 -11.81
N LEU A 103 -11.76 9.42 -12.77
CA LEU A 103 -10.41 8.88 -12.66
C LEU A 103 -9.42 9.87 -13.26
N ILE A 104 -8.43 10.28 -12.49
CA ILE A 104 -7.33 11.13 -12.90
C ILE A 104 -6.11 10.23 -13.04
N SER A 105 -5.56 10.15 -14.25
CA SER A 105 -4.49 9.22 -14.61
C SER A 105 -3.25 9.95 -15.12
N HIS A 106 -2.08 9.49 -14.69
CA HIS A 106 -0.79 9.96 -15.15
C HIS A 106 0.08 8.77 -15.57
N LYS A 107 0.99 9.00 -16.52
CA LYS A 107 1.95 8.01 -17.00
C LYS A 107 3.33 8.66 -17.02
N THR A 108 4.25 8.12 -16.24
CA THR A 108 5.61 8.66 -16.09
C THR A 108 6.62 7.61 -16.48
N GLU A 109 7.52 7.96 -17.42
CA GLU A 109 8.63 7.10 -17.80
C GLU A 109 9.69 7.10 -16.68
N ILE A 110 10.20 5.91 -16.33
CA ILE A 110 11.25 5.73 -15.32
C ILE A 110 12.43 4.98 -15.92
N ASP A 111 13.61 5.13 -15.33
CA ASP A 111 14.78 4.38 -15.74
C ASP A 111 14.72 2.91 -15.28
N SER A 112 15.55 2.07 -15.91
CA SER A 112 15.64 0.63 -15.60
C SER A 112 16.06 0.36 -14.15
N THR A 113 16.86 1.23 -13.56
CA THR A 113 17.37 1.04 -12.19
C THR A 113 16.23 1.16 -11.20
N LEU A 114 15.45 2.25 -11.29
CA LEU A 114 14.28 2.44 -10.45
C LEU A 114 13.25 1.33 -10.67
N TYR A 115 12.98 0.97 -11.93
CA TYR A 115 12.08 -0.13 -12.28
C TYR A 115 12.46 -1.43 -11.54
N LEU A 116 13.70 -1.89 -11.71
CA LEU A 116 14.18 -3.14 -11.11
C LEU A 116 14.15 -3.11 -9.57
N LYS A 117 14.44 -1.95 -8.97
CA LYS A 117 14.42 -1.80 -7.50
C LYS A 117 13.01 -1.86 -6.93
N ILE A 118 12.03 -1.23 -7.58
CA ILE A 118 10.63 -1.32 -7.16
C ILE A 118 10.16 -2.77 -7.23
N GLY A 119 10.41 -3.45 -8.35
CA GLY A 119 10.03 -4.86 -8.48
C GLY A 119 10.64 -5.76 -7.42
N ASN A 120 11.94 -5.60 -7.16
CA ASN A 120 12.64 -6.37 -6.12
C ASN A 120 12.02 -6.13 -4.73
N LEU A 121 11.72 -4.87 -4.37
CA LEU A 121 11.04 -4.55 -3.13
C LEU A 121 9.70 -5.28 -3.01
N PHE A 122 8.85 -5.22 -4.04
CA PHE A 122 7.53 -5.85 -4.01
C PHE A 122 7.62 -7.39 -3.99
N GLN A 123 8.57 -7.98 -4.69
CA GLN A 123 8.83 -9.41 -4.64
C GLN A 123 9.24 -9.88 -3.24
N ILE A 124 10.15 -9.15 -2.57
CA ILE A 124 10.55 -9.47 -1.19
C ILE A 124 9.38 -9.33 -0.24
N LEU A 125 8.60 -8.23 -0.33
CA LEU A 125 7.45 -8.00 0.53
C LEU A 125 6.40 -9.12 0.41
N THR A 126 6.14 -9.56 -0.81
CA THR A 126 5.16 -10.62 -1.06
C THR A 126 5.68 -12.01 -0.65
N GLN A 127 6.99 -12.25 -0.67
CA GLN A 127 7.59 -13.48 -0.14
C GLN A 127 7.50 -13.58 1.38
N GLN A 128 7.50 -12.44 2.09
CA GLN A 128 7.45 -12.39 3.55
C GLN A 128 6.04 -12.24 4.14
N MET A 129 5.00 -12.28 3.29
CA MET A 129 3.62 -12.19 3.76
C MET A 129 3.28 -13.33 4.70
N LYS A 130 2.46 -13.03 5.71
CA LYS A 130 1.90 -14.05 6.60
C LYS A 130 0.38 -13.97 6.59
N THR A 131 -0.25 -15.09 6.91
CA THR A 131 -1.70 -15.14 7.11
C THR A 131 -2.10 -14.28 8.31
N SER A 132 -3.21 -13.54 8.18
CA SER A 132 -3.68 -12.62 9.21
C SER A 132 -4.04 -13.36 10.51
N GLU A 133 -3.24 -13.13 11.56
CA GLU A 133 -3.67 -13.34 12.94
C GLU A 133 -4.50 -12.12 13.35
N LYS A 134 -5.82 -12.19 13.16
CA LYS A 134 -6.83 -11.12 13.39
C LYS A 134 -6.40 -10.06 14.42
N GLU A 135 -5.68 -9.04 13.96
CA GLU A 135 -5.40 -7.86 14.77
C GLU A 135 -6.60 -6.91 14.68
N LYS A 136 -6.84 -6.19 15.78
CA LYS A 136 -7.86 -5.15 15.80
C LYS A 136 -7.35 -3.97 14.97
N ARG A 137 -7.86 -3.84 13.74
CA ARG A 137 -7.71 -2.61 12.95
C ARG A 137 -8.39 -1.46 13.70
N GLY A 138 -7.84 -0.24 13.59
CA GLY A 138 -8.49 0.95 14.10
C GLY A 138 -9.79 1.27 13.34
N PHE A 139 -10.52 2.28 13.83
CA PHE A 139 -11.77 2.73 13.21
C PHE A 139 -11.56 3.68 12.02
N ASP A 140 -10.39 4.30 11.95
CA ASP A 140 -9.95 5.22 10.91
C ASP A 140 -8.67 4.71 10.24
N GLY A 141 -7.97 5.55 9.48
CA GLY A 141 -6.69 5.22 8.86
C GLY A 141 -6.77 4.94 7.36
N THR A 142 -5.83 4.14 6.87
CA THR A 142 -5.68 3.85 5.45
C THR A 142 -5.30 2.40 5.28
N MET A 143 -6.03 1.70 4.42
CA MET A 143 -5.64 0.37 4.00
C MET A 143 -4.72 0.48 2.79
N PHE A 144 -3.56 -0.17 2.87
CA PHE A 144 -2.58 -0.22 1.81
C PHE A 144 -2.48 -1.64 1.25
N TYR A 145 -2.48 -1.77 -0.07
CA TYR A 145 -2.29 -3.04 -0.76
C TYR A 145 -1.03 -3.00 -1.61
N PHE A 146 -0.29 -4.11 -1.59
CA PHE A 146 0.93 -4.32 -2.35
C PHE A 146 0.77 -5.60 -3.14
N ALA A 147 0.88 -5.51 -4.45
CA ALA A 147 0.72 -6.66 -5.31
C ALA A 147 1.85 -6.80 -6.33
N THR A 148 2.25 -8.04 -6.62
CA THR A 148 3.21 -8.36 -7.67
C THR A 148 2.84 -9.69 -8.31
N THR A 149 3.25 -9.86 -9.57
CA THR A 149 3.10 -11.12 -10.27
C THR A 149 4.19 -12.08 -9.82
N ASP A 150 3.80 -13.25 -9.34
CA ASP A 150 4.74 -14.30 -8.95
C ASP A 150 5.31 -15.05 -10.16
N THR A 151 6.22 -15.99 -9.90
CA THR A 151 6.86 -16.81 -10.96
C THR A 151 5.88 -17.73 -11.71
N THR A 152 4.67 -17.92 -11.19
CA THR A 152 3.61 -18.71 -11.84
C THR A 152 2.67 -17.84 -12.68
N GLY A 153 2.89 -16.52 -12.71
CA GLY A 153 2.02 -15.56 -13.40
C GLY A 153 0.78 -15.16 -12.60
N GLN A 154 0.71 -15.51 -11.31
CA GLN A 154 -0.41 -15.15 -10.43
C GLN A 154 -0.08 -13.89 -9.63
N MET A 155 -1.04 -12.97 -9.53
CA MET A 155 -0.91 -11.80 -8.67
C MET A 155 -1.03 -12.22 -7.21
N LYS A 156 0.01 -11.93 -6.42
CA LYS A 156 -0.02 -12.04 -4.95
C LYS A 156 -0.22 -10.65 -4.36
N THR A 157 -1.20 -10.53 -3.46
CA THR A 157 -1.53 -9.25 -2.82
C THR A 157 -1.39 -9.37 -1.31
N GLY A 158 -0.59 -8.49 -0.74
CA GLY A 158 -0.50 -8.26 0.70
C GLY A 158 -1.15 -6.93 1.08
N GLU A 159 -1.55 -6.82 2.34
CA GLU A 159 -2.14 -5.61 2.89
C GLU A 159 -1.52 -5.21 4.23
N THR A 160 -1.60 -3.92 4.55
CA THR A 160 -1.33 -3.39 5.88
C THR A 160 -2.23 -2.19 6.14
N TRP A 161 -2.67 -2.04 7.38
CA TRP A 161 -3.47 -0.91 7.84
C TRP A 161 -2.56 0.10 8.53
N SER A 162 -2.59 1.37 8.13
CA SER A 162 -1.91 2.54 8.74
C SER A 162 -0.69 2.19 9.61
N PRO A 163 0.49 1.96 9.00
CA PRO A 163 1.67 1.55 9.74
C PRO A 163 2.08 2.58 10.80
N ASN A 164 2.58 2.10 11.94
CA ASN A 164 3.13 2.92 13.01
C ASN A 164 4.32 3.72 12.48
N ASP A 165 4.41 4.98 12.90
CA ASP A 165 5.47 5.88 12.48
C ASP A 165 6.86 5.28 12.71
N ASN A 166 7.75 5.49 11.73
CA ASN A 166 9.15 5.06 11.75
C ASN A 166 9.36 3.55 11.67
N THR A 167 8.31 2.76 11.47
CA THR A 167 8.46 1.34 11.12
C THR A 167 8.94 1.17 9.68
N VAL A 168 9.45 -0.03 9.36
CA VAL A 168 9.84 -0.38 7.98
C VAL A 168 8.63 -0.27 7.03
N LEU A 169 7.44 -0.71 7.45
CA LEU A 169 6.21 -0.59 6.66
C LEU A 169 5.78 0.86 6.43
N ASP A 170 5.88 1.73 7.44
CA ASP A 170 5.62 3.16 7.28
C ASP A 170 6.54 3.80 6.24
N ARG A 171 7.83 3.48 6.30
CA ARG A 171 8.81 3.96 5.30
C ARG A 171 8.53 3.41 3.91
N ILE A 172 8.13 2.15 3.77
CA ILE A 172 7.71 1.57 2.48
C ILE A 172 6.49 2.31 1.94
N VAL A 173 5.48 2.57 2.77
CA VAL A 173 4.29 3.34 2.38
C VAL A 173 4.69 4.75 1.92
N LYS A 174 5.58 5.43 2.65
CA LYS A 174 6.11 6.74 2.26
C LYS A 174 6.81 6.72 0.90
N VAL A 175 7.65 5.71 0.64
CA VAL A 175 8.26 5.50 -0.69
C VAL A 175 7.19 5.30 -1.77
N CYS A 176 6.17 4.48 -1.52
CA CYS A 176 5.10 4.25 -2.48
C CYS A 176 4.27 5.52 -2.76
N ASN A 177 4.04 6.35 -1.75
CA ASN A 177 3.35 7.64 -1.92
C ASN A 177 4.15 8.63 -2.77
N ARG A 178 5.48 8.60 -2.63
CA ARG A 178 6.40 9.36 -3.49
C ARG A 178 6.39 8.84 -4.93
N LEU A 179 6.45 7.51 -5.12
CA LEU A 179 6.33 6.88 -6.44
C LEU A 179 5.00 7.21 -7.14
N PHE A 180 3.89 7.26 -6.39
CA PHE A 180 2.59 7.68 -6.91
C PHE A 180 2.62 9.12 -7.46
N SER A 181 3.35 10.02 -6.80
CA SER A 181 3.43 11.45 -7.14
C SER A 181 4.69 11.83 -7.91
N ILE A 182 5.38 10.85 -8.51
CA ILE A 182 6.68 11.03 -9.17
C ILE A 182 6.61 12.01 -10.35
N ASP A 183 5.43 12.17 -10.97
CA ASP A 183 5.17 13.14 -12.03
C ASP A 183 5.26 14.61 -11.56
N LYS A 184 5.06 14.84 -10.25
CA LYS A 184 5.05 16.19 -9.63
C LYS A 184 6.38 16.54 -8.96
N GLU A 185 7.22 15.54 -8.70
CA GLU A 185 8.50 15.72 -8.03
C GLU A 185 9.53 16.35 -8.99
N LYS A 186 9.57 17.68 -9.04
CA LYS A 186 10.55 18.43 -9.87
C LYS A 186 12.02 18.32 -9.41
N ASN A 187 12.27 17.87 -8.17
CA ASN A 187 13.58 18.02 -7.51
C ASN A 187 14.13 16.75 -6.83
N SER A 188 13.36 15.67 -6.66
CA SER A 188 13.90 14.40 -6.15
C SER A 188 14.39 13.58 -7.33
N SER A 189 15.68 13.29 -7.35
CA SER A 189 16.21 12.43 -8.39
C SER A 189 15.67 11.01 -8.18
N HIS A 190 15.39 10.28 -9.27
CA HIS A 190 15.11 8.84 -9.19
C HIS A 190 16.18 8.10 -8.35
N SER A 191 17.41 8.60 -8.34
CA SER A 191 18.52 8.09 -7.53
C SER A 191 18.23 8.11 -6.01
N ASP A 192 17.53 9.12 -5.50
CA ASP A 192 17.25 9.23 -4.07
C ASP A 192 16.20 8.21 -3.63
N ILE A 193 15.17 8.00 -4.47
CA ILE A 193 14.18 6.94 -4.27
C ILE A 193 14.84 5.56 -4.36
N VAL A 194 15.74 5.35 -5.33
CA VAL A 194 16.52 4.11 -5.46
C VAL A 194 17.30 3.80 -4.19
N LYS A 195 18.07 4.76 -3.65
CA LYS A 195 18.85 4.57 -2.41
C LYS A 195 17.96 4.23 -1.22
N GLU A 196 16.79 4.86 -1.12
CA GLU A 196 15.84 4.58 -0.05
C GLU A 196 15.26 3.17 -0.17
N ILE A 197 14.90 2.73 -1.38
CA ILE A 197 14.45 1.36 -1.66
C ILE A 197 15.55 0.35 -1.32
N GLU A 198 16.81 0.61 -1.70
CA GLU A 198 17.94 -0.27 -1.38
C GLU A 198 18.10 -0.47 0.12
N LYS A 199 18.08 0.64 0.89
CA LYS A 199 18.14 0.59 2.34
C LYS A 199 16.98 -0.20 2.94
N LEU A 200 15.76 -0.02 2.43
CA LEU A 200 14.60 -0.79 2.87
C LEU A 200 14.77 -2.29 2.57
N ILE A 201 15.24 -2.65 1.37
CA ILE A 201 15.50 -4.04 0.98
C ILE A 201 16.53 -4.69 1.93
N GLU A 202 17.58 -3.98 2.30
CA GLU A 202 18.58 -4.47 3.26
C GLU A 202 17.99 -4.68 4.65
N GLU A 203 17.13 -3.77 5.12
CA GLU A 203 16.46 -3.88 6.42
C GLU A 203 15.45 -5.03 6.46
N ILE A 204 14.70 -5.26 5.38
CA ILE A 204 13.70 -6.33 5.27
C ILE A 204 14.35 -7.73 5.23
N LYS A 205 15.59 -7.83 4.74
CA LYS A 205 16.34 -9.09 4.63
C LYS A 205 17.09 -9.50 5.89
N LYS A 206 17.24 -8.61 6.87
CA LYS A 206 17.88 -8.89 8.16
C LYS A 206 16.95 -9.67 9.08
#